data_AF-A0A6A6FNR6-F1
#
_entry.id   AF-A0A6A6FNR6-F1
#
_cell.length_a   1.000
_cell.length_b   1.000
_cell.length_c   1.000
_cell.angle_alpha   90.00
_cell.angle_beta   90.00
_cell.angle_gamma   90.00
#
_symmetry.space_group_name_H-M   'P 1'
#
loop_
_entity.id
_entity.type
_entity.pdbx_description
1 polymer ?
#
loop_
_entity_poly.entity_id
_entity_poly.type
_entity_poly.pdbx_seq_one_letter_code
_entity_poly.pdbx_strand_id
1 'polypeptide(L)'
;MPEGESSHLPLLRSPFVYPGEQKYHYHNHHPHHHHHDEESAPGGPKIERSDTLSKPAFRRFTQASHSELFYDLFFVANLTTFTYVHEINDGDSFRQYIGFFCLLWFTWYQVSLYDVRFAMDSAFERVCKAVQLLVMIVFAVCGPKFNPGEESNDDTPDKPNLDYFQGMTIALMISRLVLVVQHLQALCFAREYKKSKLPIIFVALTYFLAAMVYLGLFWGLRVVDGNGDNHTYWTWYGTAVLETMIITDISMRYRNLSFEGTHLVERMSLLTLIILGEGAIATAKACQYIAYSEGEFSFSGSVGASIFCAVLILYFLYMIYFDFQNEEYFGPIRMQIWSALHFPLHLALVLAVEGISQSIMWNAASVRSKRFSFDVARLIPLFSNSSTGTAQDFADAATQLNTTANALITVQIERSTGILSTQQGIAYLGQTIISAAPAIANGTEDLTTARNAFWWLQGVLYATIFKIAGFYPEGTIQAREQAIEYSNLAIDFSEYPPLYWQSEAVENIEAGWTVFSLTYTYFFVSMGLAVIFLAILAWLNRGRQAKSLWVRLTVTSLTGLTLALLSTMILTDRVIQFVLGPWILPTVTLKLFGIVVANGIKLPGRNERK
;
A
#
# COMPACT_ATOMS: atom_id res chain seq x y z
N MET A 1 39.35 24.55 25.12
CA MET A 1 38.18 24.51 26.04
C MET A 1 38.61 25.13 27.36
N PRO A 2 37.72 25.80 28.13
CA PRO A 2 36.29 26.01 27.88
C PRO A 2 35.81 27.47 28.13
N GLU A 3 35.04 28.04 27.23
CA GLU A 3 33.93 28.91 27.61
C GLU A 3 32.70 28.33 26.91
N GLY A 4 31.70 28.01 27.72
CA GLY A 4 30.54 27.21 27.32
C GLY A 4 29.72 27.92 26.25
N GLU A 5 29.76 27.39 25.03
CA GLU A 5 28.61 27.45 24.15
C GLU A 5 27.48 26.72 24.86
N SER A 6 26.61 27.49 25.50
CA SER A 6 25.37 27.00 26.04
C SER A 6 24.64 26.22 24.95
N SER A 7 24.40 24.94 25.23
CA SER A 7 23.70 23.97 24.38
C SER A 7 22.21 24.27 24.19
N HIS A 8 21.85 25.55 24.13
CA HIS A 8 20.47 26.00 23.99
C HIS A 8 20.08 25.99 22.51
N LEU A 9 19.02 25.25 22.23
CA LEU A 9 18.41 25.21 20.90
C LEU A 9 17.91 26.63 20.54
N PRO A 10 18.32 27.22 19.41
CA PRO A 10 17.87 28.55 19.04
C PRO A 10 16.36 28.55 18.78
N LEU A 11 15.67 29.62 19.22
CA LEU A 11 14.21 29.76 19.06
C LEU A 11 13.82 29.81 17.57
N LEU A 12 14.59 30.55 16.77
CA LEU A 12 14.49 30.61 15.31
C LEU A 12 15.90 30.58 14.71
N ARG A 13 16.07 29.88 13.58
CA ARG A 13 17.35 29.83 12.85
C ARG A 13 17.14 30.21 11.39
N SER A 14 17.99 31.09 10.87
CA SER A 14 17.92 31.54 9.48
C SER A 14 18.32 30.42 8.51
N PRO A 15 17.60 30.23 7.38
CA PRO A 15 17.96 29.27 6.33
C PRO A 15 19.01 29.81 5.34
N PHE A 16 19.51 31.05 5.52
CA PHE A 16 20.49 31.66 4.62
C PHE A 16 21.94 31.40 5.05
N VAL A 17 22.83 31.16 4.07
CA VAL A 17 24.28 31.14 4.30
C VAL A 17 24.81 32.57 4.33
N TYR A 18 25.47 32.97 5.42
CA TYR A 18 26.07 34.30 5.52
C TYR A 18 27.36 34.40 4.68
N PRO A 19 27.71 35.58 4.11
CA PRO A 19 28.87 35.75 3.23
C PRO A 19 30.24 35.36 3.84
N GLY A 20 30.33 35.16 5.16
CA GLY A 20 31.54 34.72 5.85
C GLY A 20 31.70 33.20 6.03
N GLU A 21 30.62 32.41 5.91
CA GLU A 21 30.66 30.95 6.12
C GLU A 21 31.22 30.16 4.92
N GLN A 22 31.20 30.73 3.71
CA GLN A 22 31.73 30.07 2.51
C GLN A 22 33.25 29.83 2.55
N LYS A 23 34.00 30.55 3.40
CA LYS A 23 35.47 30.40 3.50
C LYS A 23 35.92 29.10 4.18
N TYR A 24 35.07 28.45 4.99
CA TYR A 24 35.50 27.30 5.80
C TYR A 24 35.21 25.94 5.15
N HIS A 25 34.25 25.85 4.23
CA HIS A 25 33.87 24.55 3.65
C HIS A 25 34.73 24.08 2.47
N TYR A 26 35.50 24.95 1.82
CA TYR A 26 36.34 24.56 0.68
C TYR A 26 37.74 24.05 1.05
N HIS A 27 38.16 24.12 2.32
CA HIS A 27 39.54 23.76 2.72
C HIS A 27 39.70 22.43 3.47
N ASN A 28 38.62 21.71 3.78
CA ASN A 28 38.70 20.52 4.66
C ASN A 28 38.45 19.15 4.00
N HIS A 29 38.49 19.05 2.67
CA HIS A 29 38.44 17.74 1.99
C HIS A 29 39.49 17.60 0.91
N HIS A 30 40.76 17.49 1.32
CA HIS A 30 41.79 16.77 0.55
C HIS A 30 42.72 16.05 1.53
N PRO A 31 42.84 14.71 1.48
CA PRO A 31 43.87 14.01 2.25
C PRO A 31 45.24 14.23 1.62
N HIS A 32 46.23 14.44 2.49
CA HIS A 32 47.65 14.60 2.18
C HIS A 32 48.19 13.61 1.14
N HIS A 33 48.95 14.10 0.14
CA HIS A 33 50.16 13.44 -0.36
C HIS A 33 51.12 14.44 -1.04
N HIS A 34 52.36 14.44 -0.55
CA HIS A 34 53.67 14.79 -1.12
C HIS A 34 53.93 16.12 -1.87
N HIS A 35 54.93 16.81 -1.33
CA HIS A 35 55.82 17.78 -1.98
C HIS A 35 56.40 17.24 -3.30
N HIS A 36 56.45 18.08 -4.34
CA HIS A 36 57.63 18.33 -5.18
C HIS A 36 57.44 19.64 -5.98
N ASP A 37 58.57 20.24 -6.34
CA ASP A 37 58.81 21.58 -6.89
C ASP A 37 58.33 21.80 -8.35
N GLU A 38 58.67 22.99 -8.86
CA GLU A 38 58.53 23.53 -10.23
C GLU A 38 57.15 24.16 -10.56
N GLU A 39 57.00 25.21 -11.35
CA GLU A 39 57.84 26.27 -11.92
C GLU A 39 56.82 27.19 -12.63
N SER A 40 57.10 28.48 -12.74
CA SER A 40 56.21 29.48 -13.34
C SER A 40 55.99 29.27 -14.85
N ALA A 41 54.74 29.18 -15.31
CA ALA A 41 54.34 29.49 -16.69
C ALA A 41 52.90 30.08 -16.76
N PRO A 42 52.65 31.12 -17.58
CA PRO A 42 51.38 31.87 -17.60
C PRO A 42 50.43 31.36 -18.70
N GLY A 43 49.21 30.97 -18.34
CA GLY A 43 48.22 30.56 -19.35
C GLY A 43 47.04 29.74 -18.81
N GLY A 44 46.37 30.22 -17.76
CA GLY A 44 45.10 29.65 -17.29
C GLY A 44 43.94 30.60 -17.57
N PRO A 45 42.75 30.11 -17.97
CA PRO A 45 41.60 30.96 -18.23
C PRO A 45 41.25 31.74 -16.95
N LYS A 46 41.05 33.06 -17.09
CA LYS A 46 40.57 33.93 -16.02
C LYS A 46 39.28 33.34 -15.44
N ILE A 47 39.37 32.74 -14.25
CA ILE A 47 38.20 32.46 -13.43
C ILE A 47 37.63 33.84 -13.06
N GLU A 48 36.50 34.16 -13.66
CA GLU A 48 35.74 35.38 -13.45
C GLU A 48 35.29 35.45 -11.97
N ARG A 49 36.12 36.09 -11.15
CA ARG A 49 36.02 36.12 -9.69
C ARG A 49 35.03 37.18 -9.16
N SER A 50 33.95 37.52 -9.87
CA SER A 50 33.07 38.62 -9.43
C SER A 50 31.55 38.39 -9.41
N ASP A 51 31.02 37.20 -9.73
CA ASP A 51 29.56 37.02 -9.87
C ASP A 51 28.88 36.14 -8.80
N THR A 52 29.61 35.60 -7.82
CA THR A 52 29.04 34.73 -6.78
C THR A 52 28.60 35.47 -5.50
N LEU A 53 28.91 36.77 -5.35
CA LEU A 53 28.68 37.50 -4.10
C LEU A 53 27.27 38.13 -3.94
N SER A 54 26.38 38.01 -4.94
CA SER A 54 25.13 38.79 -5.02
C SER A 54 23.83 37.97 -4.98
N LYS A 55 23.91 36.65 -4.75
CA LYS A 55 22.72 35.78 -4.66
C LYS A 55 22.63 35.18 -3.26
N PRO A 56 21.51 35.37 -2.53
CA PRO A 56 21.31 34.64 -1.27
C PRO A 56 21.23 33.15 -1.58
N ALA A 57 22.19 32.38 -1.08
CA ALA A 57 22.16 30.93 -1.16
C ALA A 57 21.47 30.39 0.10
N PHE A 58 20.43 29.58 -0.08
CA PHE A 58 19.85 28.79 1.00
C PHE A 58 20.85 27.72 1.43
N ARG A 59 20.93 27.43 2.73
CA ARG A 59 21.72 26.32 3.23
C ARG A 59 21.05 25.03 2.77
N ARG A 60 21.80 24.20 2.04
CA ARG A 60 21.32 22.93 1.49
C ARG A 60 21.99 21.80 2.22
N PHE A 61 21.20 20.84 2.68
CA PHE A 61 21.71 19.60 3.25
C PHE A 61 21.71 18.51 2.19
N THR A 62 22.82 17.77 2.14
CA THR A 62 23.01 16.62 1.26
C THR A 62 22.43 15.33 1.83
N GLN A 63 22.05 15.34 3.11
CA GLN A 63 21.50 14.18 3.82
C GLN A 63 20.18 14.54 4.52
N ALA A 64 19.24 13.60 4.54
CA ALA A 64 17.99 13.71 5.28
C ALA A 64 18.23 13.76 6.80
N SER A 65 17.44 14.58 7.50
CA SER A 65 17.53 14.72 8.95
C SER A 65 16.81 13.57 9.68
N HIS A 66 17.25 13.24 10.90
CA HIS A 66 16.56 12.23 11.73
C HIS A 66 15.09 12.59 11.99
N SER A 67 14.75 13.89 12.08
CA SER A 67 13.36 14.34 12.28
C SER A 67 12.47 14.15 11.04
N GLU A 68 13.06 14.17 9.84
CA GLU A 68 12.35 13.92 8.59
C GLU A 68 12.05 12.43 8.45
N LEU A 69 13.07 11.58 8.70
CA LEU A 69 12.88 10.13 8.71
C LEU A 69 11.86 9.69 9.77
N PHE A 70 11.86 10.33 10.95
CA PHE A 70 10.88 10.06 12.00
C PHE A 70 9.44 10.40 11.57
N TYR A 71 9.25 11.45 10.77
CA TYR A 71 7.95 11.77 10.18
C TYR A 71 7.51 10.74 9.14
N ASP A 72 8.45 10.25 8.32
CA ASP A 72 8.20 9.20 7.34
C ASP A 72 7.75 7.88 8.02
N LEU A 73 8.18 7.62 9.26
CA LEU A 73 7.68 6.47 10.05
C LEU A 73 6.20 6.60 10.42
N PHE A 74 5.70 7.81 10.68
CA PHE A 74 4.26 8.03 10.94
C PHE A 74 3.43 7.86 9.67
N PHE A 75 3.99 8.21 8.51
CA PHE A 75 3.37 7.93 7.22
C PHE A 75 3.14 6.41 7.04
N VAL A 76 4.17 5.58 7.25
CA VAL A 76 3.99 4.14 7.08
C VAL A 76 3.10 3.54 8.16
N ALA A 77 3.16 4.00 9.41
CA ALA A 77 2.27 3.51 10.46
C ALA A 77 0.78 3.75 10.15
N ASN A 78 0.45 4.88 9.50
CA ASN A 78 -0.89 5.14 8.97
C ASN A 78 -1.27 4.11 7.92
N LEU A 79 -0.38 3.85 6.97
CA LEU A 79 -0.61 2.86 5.92
C LEU A 79 -0.81 1.46 6.50
N THR A 80 0.04 1.01 7.43
CA THR A 80 -0.06 -0.31 8.08
C THR A 80 -1.39 -0.48 8.81
N THR A 81 -1.82 0.55 9.54
CA THR A 81 -3.07 0.51 10.31
C THR A 81 -4.28 0.54 9.38
N PHE A 82 -4.21 1.33 8.31
CA PHE A 82 -5.26 1.40 7.31
C PHE A 82 -5.44 0.06 6.58
N THR A 83 -4.35 -0.53 6.08
CA THR A 83 -4.37 -1.85 5.42
C THR A 83 -4.91 -2.95 6.33
N TYR A 84 -4.64 -2.88 7.64
CA TYR A 84 -5.16 -3.85 8.60
C TYR A 84 -6.67 -3.77 8.79
N VAL A 85 -7.26 -2.58 8.66
CA VAL A 85 -8.71 -2.38 8.85
C VAL A 85 -9.48 -2.53 7.54
N HIS A 86 -8.91 -2.05 6.43
CA HIS A 86 -9.47 -2.15 5.09
C HIS A 86 -8.63 -3.13 4.27
N GLU A 87 -8.81 -4.42 4.55
CA GLU A 87 -8.27 -5.47 3.67
C GLU A 87 -8.88 -5.32 2.27
N ILE A 88 -8.03 -5.35 1.24
CA ILE A 88 -8.44 -5.09 -0.15
C ILE A 88 -9.14 -6.33 -0.72
N ASN A 89 -10.41 -6.50 -0.37
CA ASN A 89 -11.22 -7.67 -0.74
C ASN A 89 -12.33 -7.35 -1.76
N ASP A 90 -12.81 -6.12 -1.79
CA ASP A 90 -13.87 -5.66 -2.68
C ASP A 90 -13.47 -4.39 -3.45
N GLY A 91 -14.24 -4.08 -4.49
CA GLY A 91 -13.96 -2.94 -5.38
C GLY A 91 -14.02 -1.60 -4.65
N ASP A 92 -14.88 -1.48 -3.64
CA ASP A 92 -15.02 -0.25 -2.87
C ASP A 92 -13.86 -0.10 -1.89
N SER A 93 -13.48 -1.13 -1.14
CA SER A 93 -12.27 -1.12 -0.31
C SER A 93 -11.01 -0.83 -1.13
N PHE A 94 -10.90 -1.35 -2.35
CA PHE A 94 -9.81 -1.01 -3.27
C PHE A 94 -9.78 0.49 -3.62
N ARG A 95 -10.95 1.07 -3.92
CA ARG A 95 -11.08 2.51 -4.21
C ARG A 95 -10.76 3.37 -2.98
N GLN A 96 -11.26 2.97 -1.81
CA GLN A 96 -11.00 3.62 -0.53
C GLN A 96 -9.50 3.60 -0.22
N TYR A 97 -8.82 2.48 -0.47
CA TYR A 97 -7.37 2.33 -0.28
C TYR A 97 -6.57 3.30 -1.14
N ILE A 98 -6.85 3.36 -2.44
CA ILE A 98 -6.21 4.32 -3.36
C ILE A 98 -6.49 5.75 -2.88
N GLY A 99 -7.73 6.04 -2.52
CA GLY A 99 -8.15 7.34 -2.01
C GLY A 99 -7.40 7.76 -0.76
N PHE A 100 -7.30 6.90 0.25
CA PHE A 100 -6.58 7.20 1.48
C PHE A 100 -5.08 7.41 1.22
N PHE A 101 -4.48 6.53 0.41
CA PHE A 101 -3.07 6.66 0.02
C PHE A 101 -2.79 7.98 -0.70
N CYS A 102 -3.69 8.45 -1.57
CA CYS A 102 -3.55 9.74 -2.24
C CYS A 102 -3.46 10.89 -1.22
N LEU A 103 -4.40 10.97 -0.28
CA LEU A 103 -4.42 12.05 0.72
C LEU A 103 -3.17 12.02 1.61
N LEU A 104 -2.77 10.83 2.02
CA LEU A 104 -1.60 10.61 2.85
C LEU A 104 -0.31 11.00 2.11
N TRP A 105 -0.14 10.54 0.86
CA TRP A 105 1.04 10.81 0.04
C TRP A 105 1.17 12.30 -0.30
N PHE A 106 0.10 12.95 -0.74
CA PHE A 106 0.17 14.39 -1.05
C PHE A 106 0.45 15.23 0.19
N THR A 107 -0.14 14.90 1.34
CA THR A 107 0.15 15.60 2.59
C THR A 107 1.61 15.44 3.01
N TRP A 108 2.13 14.20 2.96
CA TRP A 108 3.54 13.92 3.20
C TRP A 108 4.45 14.68 2.22
N TYR A 109 4.09 14.70 0.93
CA TYR A 109 4.88 15.35 -0.11
C TYR A 109 4.99 16.86 0.13
N GLN A 110 3.89 17.55 0.48
CA GLN A 110 3.93 18.98 0.77
C GLN A 110 4.81 19.34 1.96
N VAL A 111 4.70 18.59 3.06
CA VAL A 111 5.58 18.75 4.22
C VAL A 111 7.03 18.49 3.83
N SER A 112 7.27 17.48 3.00
CA SER A 112 8.61 17.12 2.56
C SER A 112 9.27 18.17 1.67
N LEU A 113 8.50 18.78 0.76
CA LEU A 113 8.99 19.88 -0.07
C LEU A 113 9.38 21.10 0.77
N TYR A 114 8.68 21.37 1.87
CA TYR A 114 9.07 22.42 2.81
C TYR A 114 10.37 22.08 3.52
N ASP A 115 10.46 20.88 4.12
CA ASP A 115 11.62 20.49 4.92
C ASP A 115 12.91 20.60 4.11
N VAL A 116 12.89 20.04 2.90
CA VAL A 116 14.05 19.98 2.00
C VAL A 116 14.55 21.39 1.62
N ARG A 117 13.69 22.41 1.66
CA ARG A 117 14.02 23.80 1.28
C ARG A 117 14.45 24.67 2.44
N PHE A 118 13.76 24.56 3.57
CA PHE A 118 13.81 25.58 4.61
C PHE A 118 13.98 25.03 6.03
N ALA A 119 13.88 23.70 6.25
CA ALA A 119 14.02 23.17 7.59
C ALA A 119 15.40 23.48 8.17
N MET A 120 15.39 24.18 9.29
CA MET A 120 16.56 24.50 10.09
C MET A 120 16.26 24.15 11.54
N ASP A 121 17.11 23.34 12.15
CA ASP A 121 16.89 22.88 13.52
C ASP A 121 16.76 24.08 14.48
N SER A 122 15.54 24.25 15.00
CA SER A 122 15.11 25.35 15.86
C SER A 122 13.86 24.93 16.65
N ALA A 123 13.59 25.61 17.77
CA ALA A 123 12.46 25.24 18.63
C ALA A 123 11.12 25.38 17.89
N PHE A 124 10.96 26.43 17.09
CA PHE A 124 9.77 26.65 16.27
C PHE A 124 9.53 25.51 15.27
N GLU A 125 10.56 25.10 14.53
CA GLU A 125 10.43 24.02 13.55
C GLU A 125 10.07 22.68 14.20
N ARG A 126 10.63 22.39 15.38
CA ARG A 126 10.27 21.20 16.15
C ARG A 126 8.81 21.20 16.61
N VAL A 127 8.28 22.35 17.04
CA VAL A 127 6.85 22.49 17.39
C VAL A 127 5.97 22.29 16.17
N CYS A 128 6.29 22.92 15.03
CA CYS A 128 5.55 22.72 13.80
C CYS A 128 5.57 21.26 13.35
N LYS A 129 6.73 20.59 13.47
CA LYS A 129 6.87 19.16 13.18
C LYS A 129 6.00 18.29 14.10
N ALA A 130 5.96 18.62 15.39
CA ALA A 130 5.07 17.93 16.34
C ALA A 130 3.59 18.08 15.96
N VAL A 131 3.16 19.26 15.50
CA VAL A 131 1.79 19.45 14.99
C VAL A 131 1.54 18.61 13.72
N GLN A 132 2.51 18.54 12.79
CA GLN A 132 2.38 17.68 11.60
C GLN A 132 2.33 16.18 11.96
N LEU A 133 3.02 15.74 13.02
CA LEU A 133 2.90 14.37 13.54
C LEU A 133 1.51 14.11 14.14
N LEU A 134 0.93 15.09 14.84
CA LEU A 134 -0.45 14.98 15.34
C LEU A 134 -1.47 14.90 14.20
N VAL A 135 -1.27 15.64 13.11
CA VAL A 135 -2.08 15.50 11.88
C VAL A 135 -2.04 14.06 11.38
N MET A 136 -0.86 13.43 11.33
CA MET A 136 -0.74 12.03 10.92
C MET A 136 -1.48 11.07 11.87
N ILE A 137 -1.56 11.36 13.17
CA ILE A 137 -2.38 10.54 14.09
C ILE A 137 -3.88 10.71 13.81
N VAL A 138 -4.33 11.92 13.47
CA VAL A 138 -5.75 12.14 13.08
C VAL A 138 -6.12 11.36 11.81
N PHE A 139 -5.20 11.23 10.85
CA PHE A 139 -5.39 10.36 9.68
C PHE A 139 -5.64 8.90 10.11
N ALA A 140 -4.85 8.37 11.04
CA ALA A 140 -4.99 7.01 11.53
C ALA A 140 -6.32 6.79 12.27
N VAL A 141 -6.77 7.80 13.05
CA VAL A 141 -8.06 7.76 13.76
C VAL A 141 -9.24 7.76 12.79
N CYS A 142 -9.15 8.50 11.68
CA CYS A 142 -10.20 8.56 10.67
C CYS A 142 -10.19 7.36 9.71
N GLY A 143 -9.07 6.63 9.64
CA GLY A 143 -8.86 5.50 8.73
C GLY A 143 -9.97 4.44 8.78
N PRO A 144 -10.35 3.88 9.94
CA PRO A 144 -11.35 2.81 10.05
C PRO A 144 -12.76 3.09 9.51
N LYS A 145 -13.12 4.37 9.36
CA LYS A 145 -14.45 4.81 8.88
C LYS A 145 -14.36 5.56 7.54
N PHE A 146 -13.27 5.36 6.82
CA PHE A 146 -12.99 6.08 5.58
C PHE A 146 -13.71 5.42 4.39
N ASN A 147 -14.96 5.82 4.15
CA ASN A 147 -15.74 5.34 3.00
C ASN A 147 -16.21 6.49 2.08
N PRO A 148 -15.31 7.11 1.29
CA PRO A 148 -15.69 8.14 0.34
C PRO A 148 -16.59 7.58 -0.77
N GLY A 149 -17.81 8.11 -0.88
CA GLY A 149 -18.75 7.75 -1.95
C GLY A 149 -19.85 6.78 -1.53
N GLU A 150 -19.96 6.46 -0.23
CA GLU A 150 -21.12 5.74 0.31
C GLU A 150 -22.40 6.58 0.13
N GLU A 151 -23.31 6.09 -0.70
CA GLU A 151 -24.65 6.66 -0.86
C GLU A 151 -25.53 6.21 0.31
N SER A 152 -26.29 7.15 0.88
CA SER A 152 -27.29 6.81 1.89
C SER A 152 -28.47 6.11 1.20
N ASN A 153 -28.48 4.78 1.24
CA ASN A 153 -29.61 3.97 0.79
C ASN A 153 -30.46 3.54 1.99
N ASP A 154 -31.71 3.09 1.77
CA ASP A 154 -32.62 2.57 2.82
C ASP A 154 -31.97 1.42 3.65
N ASP A 155 -30.91 0.81 3.12
CA ASP A 155 -30.16 -0.32 3.63
C ASP A 155 -29.06 0.04 4.66
N THR A 156 -28.64 1.32 4.74
CA THR A 156 -27.67 1.84 5.71
C THR A 156 -28.28 3.01 6.49
N PRO A 157 -29.07 2.74 7.56
CA PRO A 157 -29.75 3.78 8.34
C PRO A 157 -28.78 4.66 9.16
N ASP A 158 -27.50 4.27 9.25
CA ASP A 158 -26.48 5.06 9.89
C ASP A 158 -26.09 6.22 8.96
N LYS A 159 -26.22 7.45 9.47
CA LYS A 159 -25.76 8.67 8.79
C LYS A 159 -24.35 8.42 8.23
N PRO A 160 -24.03 8.86 7.00
CA PRO A 160 -22.65 8.80 6.51
C PRO A 160 -21.75 9.40 7.58
N ASN A 161 -20.64 8.73 7.89
CA ASN A 161 -19.72 8.99 9.02
C ASN A 161 -19.06 10.39 8.93
N LEU A 162 -19.88 11.43 9.01
CA LEU A 162 -19.57 12.80 8.66
C LEU A 162 -18.53 13.39 9.59
N ASP A 163 -18.55 12.96 10.85
CA ASP A 163 -17.63 13.40 11.89
C ASP A 163 -16.18 13.02 11.56
N TYR A 164 -15.96 11.83 10.99
CA TYR A 164 -14.62 11.37 10.61
C TYR A 164 -14.12 12.08 9.35
N PHE A 165 -14.99 12.32 8.37
CA PHE A 165 -14.65 13.13 7.19
C PHE A 165 -14.38 14.60 7.53
N GLN A 166 -15.12 15.15 8.49
CA GLN A 166 -14.86 16.46 9.06
C GLN A 166 -13.52 16.49 9.79
N GLY A 167 -13.20 15.47 10.58
CA GLY A 167 -11.91 15.30 11.26
C GLY A 167 -10.74 15.29 10.26
N MET A 168 -10.85 14.50 9.19
CA MET A 168 -9.87 14.46 8.09
C MET A 168 -9.68 15.83 7.43
N THR A 169 -10.79 16.54 7.17
CA THR A 169 -10.76 17.87 6.54
C THR A 169 -10.10 18.91 7.43
N ILE A 170 -10.37 18.88 8.74
CA ILE A 170 -9.70 19.73 9.73
C ILE A 170 -8.20 19.41 9.76
N ALA A 171 -7.82 18.13 9.74
CA ALA A 171 -6.42 17.72 9.75
C ALA A 171 -5.66 18.25 8.52
N LEU A 172 -6.26 18.15 7.32
CA LEU A 172 -5.74 18.72 6.08
C LEU A 172 -5.61 20.25 6.17
N MET A 173 -6.62 20.94 6.71
CA MET A 173 -6.57 22.39 6.94
C MET A 173 -5.43 22.78 7.89
N ILE A 174 -5.32 22.14 9.05
CA ILE A 174 -4.27 22.42 10.06
C ILE A 174 -2.89 22.23 9.46
N SER A 175 -2.67 21.12 8.74
CA SER A 175 -1.41 20.84 8.05
C SER A 175 -0.99 21.99 7.11
N ARG A 176 -1.94 22.53 6.35
CA ARG A 176 -1.70 23.64 5.40
C ARG A 176 -1.47 24.97 6.13
N LEU A 177 -2.21 25.23 7.20
CA LEU A 177 -1.96 26.41 8.04
C LEU A 177 -0.57 26.39 8.68
N VAL A 178 -0.12 25.24 9.18
CA VAL A 178 1.26 25.10 9.70
C VAL A 178 2.28 25.42 8.61
N LEU A 179 2.08 24.90 7.38
CA LEU A 179 2.93 25.23 6.24
C LEU A 179 2.90 26.72 5.92
N VAL A 180 1.74 27.40 5.99
CA VAL A 180 1.66 28.85 5.81
C VAL A 180 2.52 29.58 6.83
N VAL A 181 2.41 29.26 8.13
CA VAL A 181 3.20 29.91 9.18
C VAL A 181 4.70 29.70 8.96
N GLN A 182 5.09 28.48 8.62
CA GLN A 182 6.46 28.09 8.27
C GLN A 182 7.00 28.91 7.07
N HIS A 183 6.24 29.04 5.99
CA HIS A 183 6.64 29.86 4.83
C HIS A 183 6.66 31.36 5.14
N LEU A 184 5.78 31.85 6.01
CA LEU A 184 5.80 33.24 6.48
C LEU A 184 7.04 33.54 7.33
N GLN A 185 7.47 32.61 8.16
CA GLN A 185 8.73 32.72 8.90
C GLN A 185 9.93 32.77 7.93
N ALA A 186 9.99 31.87 6.95
CA ALA A 186 11.02 31.90 5.91
C ALA A 186 11.02 33.23 5.13
N LEU A 187 9.83 33.78 4.85
CA LEU A 187 9.67 35.09 4.23
C LEU A 187 10.21 36.23 5.10
N CYS A 188 10.00 36.19 6.42
CA CYS A 188 10.54 37.18 7.35
C CYS A 188 12.07 37.28 7.28
N PHE A 189 12.77 36.15 7.18
CA PHE A 189 14.22 36.13 6.95
C PHE A 189 14.61 36.57 5.53
N ALA A 190 13.76 36.28 4.53
CA ALA A 190 13.98 36.68 3.14
C ALA A 190 13.64 38.16 2.86
N ARG A 191 13.23 38.94 3.87
CA ARG A 191 12.81 40.35 3.74
C ARG A 191 13.89 41.28 3.19
N GLU A 192 15.14 40.87 3.12
CA GLU A 192 16.20 41.70 2.54
C GLU A 192 16.41 41.43 1.04
N TYR A 193 15.94 40.28 0.52
CA TYR A 193 16.25 39.81 -0.82
C TYR A 193 15.07 39.89 -1.79
N LYS A 194 14.93 41.01 -2.50
CA LYS A 194 13.79 41.31 -3.40
C LYS A 194 13.45 40.20 -4.42
N LYS A 195 14.45 39.46 -4.93
CA LYS A 195 14.25 38.39 -5.93
C LYS A 195 13.75 37.05 -5.36
N SER A 196 13.84 36.82 -4.04
CA SER A 196 13.43 35.55 -3.40
C SER A 196 12.06 35.64 -2.72
N LYS A 197 11.58 36.85 -2.42
CA LYS A 197 10.30 37.06 -1.70
C LYS A 197 9.07 36.64 -2.50
N LEU A 198 9.00 37.03 -3.78
CA LEU A 198 7.82 36.80 -4.62
C LEU A 198 7.40 35.32 -4.66
N PRO A 199 8.29 34.37 -4.96
CA PRO A 199 7.86 32.99 -5.04
C PRO A 199 7.55 32.35 -3.68
N ILE A 200 8.19 32.77 -2.58
CA ILE A 200 7.83 32.31 -1.22
C ILE A 200 6.41 32.81 -0.85
N ILE A 201 6.07 34.05 -1.22
CA ILE A 201 4.71 34.61 -1.03
C ILE A 201 3.68 33.81 -1.84
N PHE A 202 3.96 33.49 -3.10
CA PHE A 202 3.04 32.71 -3.92
C PHE A 202 2.80 31.31 -3.35
N VAL A 203 3.85 30.62 -2.87
CA VAL A 203 3.71 29.31 -2.22
C VAL A 203 2.88 29.41 -0.93
N ALA A 204 3.15 30.41 -0.08
CA ALA A 204 2.36 30.64 1.13
C ALA A 204 0.89 30.94 0.81
N LEU A 205 0.62 31.71 -0.24
CA LEU A 205 -0.74 32.02 -0.69
C LEU A 205 -1.46 30.76 -1.19
N THR A 206 -0.78 29.89 -1.94
CA THR A 206 -1.36 28.61 -2.40
C THR A 206 -1.79 27.74 -1.23
N TYR A 207 -0.94 27.56 -0.22
CA TYR A 207 -1.30 26.79 0.97
C TYR A 207 -2.42 27.44 1.78
N PHE A 208 -2.46 28.78 1.86
CA PHE A 208 -3.54 29.49 2.52
C PHE A 208 -4.88 29.28 1.79
N LEU A 209 -4.89 29.39 0.46
CA LEU A 209 -6.09 29.10 -0.34
C LEU A 209 -6.54 27.65 -0.18
N ALA A 210 -5.61 26.69 -0.21
CA ALA A 210 -5.92 25.28 0.04
C ALA A 210 -6.53 25.07 1.45
N ALA A 211 -5.97 25.71 2.49
CA ALA A 211 -6.52 25.66 3.84
C ALA A 211 -7.96 26.23 3.90
N MET A 212 -8.24 27.32 3.18
CA MET A 212 -9.59 27.89 3.11
C MET A 212 -10.57 27.00 2.36
N VAL A 213 -10.11 26.29 1.32
CA VAL A 213 -10.93 25.29 0.62
C VAL A 213 -11.27 24.12 1.55
N TYR A 214 -10.31 23.59 2.30
CA TYR A 214 -10.57 22.56 3.31
C TYR A 214 -11.51 23.08 4.41
N LEU A 215 -11.34 24.30 4.90
CA LEU A 215 -12.29 24.90 5.82
C LEU A 215 -13.70 24.99 5.21
N GLY A 216 -13.82 25.40 3.95
CA GLY A 216 -15.08 25.42 3.22
C GLY A 216 -15.73 24.05 3.14
N LEU A 217 -14.95 22.99 2.90
CA LEU A 217 -15.43 21.61 2.88
C LEU A 217 -15.98 21.15 4.23
N PHE A 218 -15.39 21.58 5.34
CA PHE A 218 -15.92 21.26 6.67
C PHE A 218 -17.36 21.75 6.86
N TRP A 219 -17.67 22.94 6.35
CA TRP A 219 -19.04 23.47 6.35
C TRP A 219 -19.90 22.86 5.24
N GLY A 220 -19.34 22.64 4.05
CA GLY A 220 -20.04 22.05 2.90
C GLY A 220 -20.56 20.64 3.18
N LEU A 221 -19.78 19.82 3.89
CA LEU A 221 -20.18 18.50 4.34
C LEU A 221 -21.39 18.55 5.31
N ARG A 222 -21.61 19.65 6.04
CA ARG A 222 -22.78 19.82 6.93
C ARG A 222 -24.06 20.19 6.19
N VAL A 223 -23.96 20.67 4.94
CA VAL A 223 -25.08 21.22 4.15
C VAL A 223 -25.64 20.19 3.15
N VAL A 224 -25.12 18.96 3.15
CA VAL A 224 -25.62 17.87 2.30
C VAL A 224 -26.95 17.35 2.87
N ASP A 225 -28.01 18.13 2.66
CA ASP A 225 -29.40 17.76 2.87
C ASP A 225 -30.04 17.38 1.52
N GLY A 226 -30.59 16.15 1.45
CA GLY A 226 -31.80 15.86 0.68
C GLY A 226 -31.72 15.11 -0.66
N ASN A 227 -30.57 15.01 -1.33
CA ASN A 227 -30.55 14.52 -2.73
C ASN A 227 -29.52 13.42 -3.08
N GLY A 228 -29.01 12.68 -2.10
CA GLY A 228 -28.28 11.41 -2.29
C GLY A 228 -26.86 11.47 -2.86
N ASP A 229 -26.55 12.39 -3.78
CA ASP A 229 -25.29 12.39 -4.52
C ASP A 229 -24.18 13.22 -3.83
N ASN A 230 -23.47 12.63 -2.86
CA ASN A 230 -22.38 13.34 -2.18
C ASN A 230 -21.04 13.25 -2.93
N HIS A 231 -20.89 14.03 -4.01
CA HIS A 231 -19.62 14.16 -4.76
C HIS A 231 -18.59 15.08 -4.08
N THR A 232 -18.85 15.58 -2.87
CA THR A 232 -18.01 16.59 -2.21
C THR A 232 -16.59 16.09 -1.91
N TYR A 233 -16.39 14.78 -1.71
CA TYR A 233 -15.08 14.18 -1.45
C TYR A 233 -14.08 14.35 -2.61
N TRP A 234 -14.54 14.50 -3.86
CA TRP A 234 -13.67 14.79 -5.02
C TRP A 234 -12.85 16.06 -4.82
N THR A 235 -13.36 17.00 -4.03
CA THR A 235 -12.68 18.26 -3.72
C THR A 235 -11.39 18.04 -2.94
N TRP A 236 -11.28 17.01 -2.09
CA TRP A 236 -10.02 16.71 -1.40
C TRP A 236 -8.93 16.36 -2.41
N TYR A 237 -9.22 15.45 -3.33
CA TYR A 237 -8.28 15.01 -4.36
C TYR A 237 -7.94 16.13 -5.33
N GLY A 238 -8.95 16.87 -5.80
CA GLY A 238 -8.75 18.02 -6.68
C GLY A 238 -7.85 19.08 -6.06
N THR A 239 -8.08 19.42 -4.78
CA THR A 239 -7.27 20.41 -4.06
C THR A 239 -5.84 19.94 -3.86
N ALA A 240 -5.64 18.68 -3.44
CA ALA A 240 -4.30 18.10 -3.22
C ALA A 240 -3.46 18.03 -4.51
N VAL A 241 -4.06 17.66 -5.64
CA VAL A 241 -3.36 17.65 -6.94
C VAL A 241 -3.07 19.08 -7.41
N LEU A 242 -4.05 19.99 -7.31
CA LEU A 242 -3.90 21.36 -7.78
C LEU A 242 -2.85 22.14 -6.97
N GLU A 243 -2.83 22.02 -5.64
CA GLU A 243 -1.79 22.66 -4.81
C GLU A 243 -0.40 22.13 -5.18
N THR A 244 -0.28 20.82 -5.44
CA THR A 244 0.97 20.18 -5.84
C THR A 244 1.46 20.69 -7.18
N MET A 245 0.59 20.74 -8.19
CA MET A 245 0.93 21.27 -9.51
C MET A 245 1.43 22.71 -9.44
N ILE A 246 0.71 23.59 -8.73
CA ILE A 246 1.09 25.00 -8.59
C ILE A 246 2.46 25.13 -7.92
N ILE A 247 2.71 24.38 -6.85
CA ILE A 247 3.97 24.45 -6.10
C ILE A 247 5.13 23.94 -6.97
N THR A 248 4.95 22.82 -7.66
CA THR A 248 5.94 22.28 -8.60
C THR A 248 6.21 23.27 -9.74
N ASP A 249 5.19 23.91 -10.30
CA ASP A 249 5.34 24.90 -11.38
C ASP A 249 6.13 26.15 -10.93
N ILE A 250 5.85 26.66 -9.72
CA ILE A 250 6.63 27.76 -9.12
C ILE A 250 8.10 27.34 -8.99
N SER A 251 8.35 26.09 -8.59
CA SER A 251 9.69 25.53 -8.42
C SER A 251 10.47 25.44 -9.73
N MET A 252 9.78 25.16 -10.83
CA MET A 252 10.36 25.10 -12.17
C MET A 252 10.67 26.48 -12.73
N ARG A 253 9.85 27.49 -12.43
CA ARG A 253 10.01 28.86 -12.94
C ARG A 253 11.10 29.65 -12.21
N TYR A 254 11.23 29.46 -10.89
CA TYR A 254 12.14 30.25 -10.05
C TYR A 254 13.37 29.43 -9.62
N ARG A 255 14.48 29.59 -10.36
CA ARG A 255 15.73 28.82 -10.14
C ARG A 255 16.33 28.95 -8.73
N ASN A 256 16.02 30.01 -8.00
CA ASN A 256 16.47 30.19 -6.61
C ASN A 256 15.77 29.26 -5.60
N LEU A 257 14.59 28.72 -5.96
CA LEU A 257 13.84 27.73 -5.18
C LEU A 257 13.87 26.33 -5.83
N SER A 258 14.80 26.15 -6.78
CA SER A 258 15.04 24.85 -7.39
C SER A 258 15.53 23.85 -6.34
N PHE A 259 15.05 22.62 -6.47
CA PHE A 259 15.46 21.47 -5.64
C PHE A 259 16.81 20.87 -6.06
N GLU A 260 17.43 21.42 -7.11
CA GLU A 260 18.76 21.02 -7.57
C GLU A 260 19.79 21.10 -6.43
N GLY A 261 20.42 19.97 -6.07
CA GLY A 261 21.38 19.89 -4.97
C GLY A 261 20.77 19.82 -3.56
N THR A 262 19.52 19.37 -3.44
CA THR A 262 18.85 19.06 -2.17
C THR A 262 18.66 17.56 -1.98
N HIS A 263 18.42 17.11 -0.75
CA HIS A 263 18.21 15.69 -0.40
C HIS A 263 16.80 15.15 -0.77
N LEU A 264 16.06 15.80 -1.70
CA LEU A 264 14.74 15.30 -2.15
C LEU A 264 14.81 13.91 -2.79
N VAL A 265 15.87 13.64 -3.57
CA VAL A 265 16.10 12.33 -4.21
C VAL A 265 16.28 11.25 -3.14
N GLU A 266 17.04 11.57 -2.10
CA GLU A 266 17.24 10.68 -0.96
C GLU A 266 15.93 10.42 -0.23
N ARG A 267 15.11 11.45 0.06
CA ARG A 267 13.81 11.25 0.75
C ARG A 267 12.84 10.38 -0.03
N MET A 268 12.75 10.57 -1.35
CA MET A 268 11.92 9.69 -2.19
C MET A 268 12.42 8.24 -2.19
N SER A 269 13.74 8.06 -2.18
CA SER A 269 14.36 6.74 -2.10
C SER A 269 14.17 6.08 -0.74
N LEU A 270 14.27 6.85 0.35
CA LEU A 270 14.00 6.39 1.71
C LEU A 270 12.53 6.01 1.88
N LEU A 271 11.59 6.81 1.35
CA LEU A 271 10.18 6.45 1.39
C LEU A 271 9.89 5.16 0.60
N THR A 272 10.54 4.96 -0.55
CA THR A 272 10.44 3.69 -1.31
C THR A 272 10.93 2.51 -0.46
N LEU A 273 12.05 2.67 0.26
CA LEU A 273 12.57 1.63 1.15
C LEU A 273 11.61 1.34 2.32
N ILE A 274 10.99 2.38 2.90
CA ILE A 274 9.99 2.24 3.96
C ILE A 274 8.76 1.48 3.45
N ILE A 275 8.28 1.77 2.23
CA ILE A 275 7.17 1.04 1.60
C ILE A 275 7.52 -0.44 1.36
N LEU A 276 8.74 -0.74 0.93
CA LEU A 276 9.20 -2.15 0.84
C LEU A 276 9.27 -2.80 2.22
N GLY A 277 9.61 -2.04 3.26
CA GLY A 277 9.57 -2.46 4.67
C GLY A 277 8.16 -2.83 5.14
N GLU A 278 7.14 -2.07 4.76
CA GLU A 278 5.73 -2.43 5.01
C GLU A 278 5.40 -3.79 4.39
N GLY A 279 5.97 -4.11 3.23
CA GLY A 279 5.77 -5.42 2.63
C GLY A 279 6.42 -6.58 3.34
N ALA A 280 7.55 -6.33 3.98
CA ALA A 280 8.15 -7.30 4.89
C ALA A 280 7.26 -7.54 6.12
N ILE A 281 6.63 -6.48 6.66
CA ILE A 281 5.67 -6.59 7.76
C ILE A 281 4.42 -7.38 7.32
N ALA A 282 3.82 -7.07 6.16
CA ALA A 282 2.67 -7.78 5.63
C ALA A 282 2.96 -9.28 5.40
N THR A 283 4.12 -9.59 4.79
CA THR A 283 4.59 -10.98 4.61
C THR A 283 4.76 -11.70 5.96
N ALA A 284 5.31 -11.02 6.97
CA ALA A 284 5.46 -11.59 8.32
C ALA A 284 4.09 -11.83 8.98
N LYS A 285 3.11 -10.93 8.82
CA LYS A 285 1.74 -11.12 9.30
C LYS A 285 1.08 -12.33 8.64
N ALA A 286 1.23 -12.52 7.33
CA ALA A 286 0.72 -13.71 6.66
C ALA A 286 1.32 -15.01 7.24
N CYS A 287 2.62 -15.04 7.52
CA CYS A 287 3.26 -16.16 8.20
C CYS A 287 2.72 -16.39 9.62
N GLN A 288 2.52 -15.32 10.39
CA GLN A 288 1.93 -15.40 11.74
C GLN A 288 0.49 -15.92 11.69
N TYR A 289 -0.30 -15.51 10.70
CA TYR A 289 -1.66 -16.00 10.51
C TYR A 289 -1.70 -17.49 10.18
N ILE A 290 -0.79 -17.97 9.33
CA ILE A 290 -0.66 -19.41 9.06
C ILE A 290 -0.26 -20.17 10.33
N ALA A 291 0.65 -19.62 11.13
CA ALA A 291 1.09 -20.24 12.38
C ALA A 291 -0.01 -20.24 13.46
N TYR A 292 -0.81 -19.18 13.56
CA TYR A 292 -1.91 -19.09 14.52
C TYR A 292 -3.03 -20.08 14.20
N SER A 293 -3.29 -20.34 12.91
CA SER A 293 -4.25 -21.34 12.44
C SER A 293 -3.67 -22.77 12.46
N GLU A 294 -2.85 -23.11 13.47
CA GLU A 294 -2.24 -24.43 13.61
C GLU A 294 -3.30 -25.53 13.65
N GLY A 295 -3.09 -26.60 12.87
CA GLY A 295 -4.06 -27.69 12.67
C GLY A 295 -4.89 -27.52 11.39
N GLU A 296 -5.28 -26.30 11.03
CA GLU A 296 -6.04 -26.03 9.80
C GLU A 296 -5.17 -25.59 8.63
N PHE A 297 -4.26 -24.64 8.87
CA PHE A 297 -3.24 -24.25 7.91
C PHE A 297 -1.90 -24.89 8.28
N SER A 298 -1.25 -25.51 7.30
CA SER A 298 0.05 -26.15 7.49
C SER A 298 1.10 -25.48 6.62
N PHE A 299 2.33 -25.36 7.14
CA PHE A 299 3.51 -25.02 6.35
C PHE A 299 3.89 -26.16 5.39
N SER A 300 3.10 -26.32 4.34
CA SER A 300 3.40 -27.25 3.24
C SER A 300 4.58 -26.74 2.42
N GLY A 301 5.25 -27.63 1.67
CA GLY A 301 6.34 -27.25 0.77
C GLY A 301 5.95 -26.16 -0.24
N SER A 302 4.70 -26.16 -0.72
CA SER A 302 4.18 -25.09 -1.58
C SER A 302 4.06 -23.73 -0.88
N VAL A 303 3.60 -23.72 0.37
CA VAL A 303 3.45 -22.49 1.18
C VAL A 303 4.83 -21.94 1.54
N GLY A 304 5.76 -22.81 1.97
CA GLY A 304 7.15 -22.43 2.20
C GLY A 304 7.83 -21.86 0.95
N ALA A 305 7.60 -22.46 -0.22
CA ALA A 305 8.10 -21.92 -1.49
C ALA A 305 7.50 -20.55 -1.82
N SER A 306 6.21 -20.32 -1.55
CA SER A 306 5.58 -18.99 -1.76
C SER A 306 6.17 -17.92 -0.83
N ILE A 307 6.44 -18.24 0.44
CA ILE A 307 7.08 -17.32 1.38
C ILE A 307 8.50 -16.99 0.93
N PHE A 308 9.26 -18.00 0.49
CA PHE A 308 10.60 -17.77 -0.08
C PHE A 308 10.55 -16.86 -1.31
N CYS A 309 9.60 -17.11 -2.22
CA CYS A 309 9.38 -16.28 -3.40
C CYS A 309 8.99 -14.84 -3.04
N ALA A 310 8.15 -14.63 -2.03
CA ALA A 310 7.77 -13.31 -1.53
C ALA A 310 8.99 -12.49 -1.06
N VAL A 311 9.87 -13.11 -0.25
CA VAL A 311 11.11 -12.47 0.21
C VAL A 311 12.02 -12.11 -0.97
N LEU A 312 12.17 -13.02 -1.94
CA LEU A 312 12.94 -12.74 -3.15
C LEU A 312 12.34 -11.62 -4.01
N ILE A 313 11.00 -11.54 -4.12
CA ILE A 313 10.33 -10.45 -4.85
C ILE A 313 10.67 -9.10 -4.20
N LEU A 314 10.52 -8.98 -2.87
CA LEU A 314 10.88 -7.76 -2.15
C LEU A 314 12.36 -7.39 -2.35
N TYR A 315 13.24 -8.38 -2.29
CA TYR A 315 14.67 -8.18 -2.50
C TYR A 315 15.01 -7.75 -3.94
N PHE A 316 14.37 -8.35 -4.95
CA PHE A 316 14.57 -7.96 -6.35
C PHE A 316 14.00 -6.59 -6.65
N LEU A 317 12.84 -6.21 -6.08
CA LEU A 317 12.31 -4.85 -6.20
C LEU A 317 13.28 -3.83 -5.59
N TYR A 318 13.84 -4.13 -4.42
CA TYR A 318 14.90 -3.34 -3.79
C TYR A 318 16.11 -3.18 -4.73
N MET A 319 16.67 -4.30 -5.23
CA MET A 319 17.83 -4.27 -6.13
C MET A 319 17.54 -3.46 -7.39
N ILE A 320 16.42 -3.70 -8.06
CA ILE A 320 16.05 -3.01 -9.30
C ILE A 320 15.93 -1.51 -9.03
N TYR A 321 15.31 -1.08 -7.93
CA TYR A 321 15.20 0.34 -7.62
C TYR A 321 16.56 0.99 -7.36
N PHE A 322 17.36 0.45 -6.42
CA PHE A 322 18.59 1.09 -5.96
C PHE A 322 19.77 0.94 -6.92
N ASP A 323 19.87 -0.14 -7.70
CA ASP A 323 20.95 -0.32 -8.69
C ASP A 323 20.89 0.73 -9.83
N PHE A 324 19.72 1.34 -10.04
CA PHE A 324 19.54 2.42 -11.02
C PHE A 324 19.67 3.82 -10.42
N GLN A 325 19.77 3.96 -9.09
CA GLN A 325 20.04 5.24 -8.44
C GLN A 325 21.54 5.55 -8.49
N ASN A 326 21.99 6.23 -9.55
CA ASN A 326 23.30 6.87 -9.56
C ASN A 326 23.14 8.39 -9.39
N GLU A 327 24.01 9.02 -8.62
CA GLU A 327 24.04 10.48 -8.39
C GLU A 327 24.57 11.26 -9.62
N GLU A 328 23.95 11.09 -10.78
CA GLU A 328 24.20 12.03 -11.88
C GLU A 328 23.38 13.31 -11.66
N TYR A 329 24.01 14.47 -11.81
CA TYR A 329 23.36 15.77 -11.62
C TYR A 329 22.12 15.91 -12.51
N PHE A 330 20.93 15.90 -11.89
CA PHE A 330 19.66 16.15 -12.56
C PHE A 330 19.50 17.63 -12.90
N GLY A 331 19.03 17.92 -14.11
CA GLY A 331 18.47 19.24 -14.40
C GLY A 331 17.17 19.49 -13.59
N PRO A 332 16.81 20.76 -13.33
CA PRO A 332 15.70 21.11 -12.42
C PRO A 332 14.34 20.54 -12.87
N ILE A 333 14.07 20.51 -14.18
CA ILE A 333 12.82 19.97 -14.75
C ILE A 333 12.76 18.44 -14.61
N ARG A 334 13.88 17.77 -14.92
CA ARG A 334 13.98 16.30 -14.86
C ARG A 334 13.75 15.80 -13.44
N MET A 335 14.29 16.52 -12.46
CA MET A 335 14.09 16.23 -11.04
C MET A 335 12.63 16.34 -10.60
N GLN A 336 11.89 17.35 -11.07
CA GLN A 336 10.46 17.47 -10.75
C GLN A 336 9.63 16.34 -11.37
N ILE A 337 9.87 16.01 -12.63
CA ILE A 337 9.19 14.88 -13.29
C ILE A 337 9.52 13.58 -12.57
N TRP A 338 10.78 13.38 -12.20
CA TRP A 338 11.23 12.22 -11.42
C TRP A 338 10.50 12.14 -10.07
N SER A 339 10.38 13.25 -9.34
CA SER A 339 9.61 13.29 -8.07
C SER A 339 8.12 13.03 -8.27
N ALA A 340 7.50 13.57 -9.31
CA ALA A 340 6.08 13.35 -9.60
C ALA A 340 5.78 11.88 -9.96
N LEU A 341 6.69 11.22 -10.68
CA LEU A 341 6.56 9.80 -11.03
C LEU A 341 6.74 8.85 -9.85
N HIS A 342 7.24 9.31 -8.69
CA HIS A 342 7.27 8.49 -7.48
C HIS A 342 5.87 8.27 -6.90
N PHE A 343 4.92 9.18 -7.13
CA PHE A 343 3.53 8.96 -6.69
C PHE A 343 2.92 7.67 -7.28
N PRO A 344 2.83 7.52 -8.62
CA PRO A 344 2.28 6.30 -9.20
C PRO A 344 3.17 5.07 -8.97
N LEU A 345 4.49 5.24 -8.83
CA LEU A 345 5.38 4.15 -8.42
C LEU A 345 5.04 3.65 -7.00
N HIS A 346 4.95 4.55 -6.02
CA HIS A 346 4.68 4.19 -4.63
C HIS A 346 3.30 3.54 -4.51
N LEU A 347 2.29 4.08 -5.18
CA LEU A 347 0.95 3.46 -5.22
C LEU A 347 1.01 2.03 -5.79
N ALA A 348 1.71 1.84 -6.91
CA ALA A 348 1.89 0.53 -7.50
C ALA A 348 2.68 -0.44 -6.59
N LEU A 349 3.73 0.05 -5.91
CA LEU A 349 4.53 -0.76 -4.99
C LEU A 349 3.73 -1.19 -3.76
N VAL A 350 2.96 -0.29 -3.16
CA VAL A 350 2.12 -0.60 -1.99
C VAL A 350 1.08 -1.66 -2.34
N LEU A 351 0.36 -1.51 -3.45
CA LEU A 351 -0.60 -2.50 -3.92
C LEU A 351 0.07 -3.84 -4.28
N ALA A 352 1.24 -3.80 -4.92
CA ALA A 352 1.99 -5.00 -5.28
C ALA A 352 2.42 -5.77 -4.04
N VAL A 353 2.94 -5.06 -3.04
CA VAL A 353 3.35 -5.59 -1.74
C VAL A 353 2.19 -6.24 -0.99
N GLU A 354 1.03 -5.58 -0.95
CA GLU A 354 -0.15 -6.14 -0.31
C GLU A 354 -0.64 -7.41 -1.03
N GLY A 355 -0.62 -7.39 -2.37
CA GLY A 355 -0.93 -8.56 -3.19
C GLY A 355 0.04 -9.74 -2.97
N ILE A 356 1.31 -9.50 -2.59
CA ILE A 356 2.24 -10.57 -2.20
C ILE A 356 1.73 -11.29 -0.95
N SER A 357 1.36 -10.52 0.10
CA SER A 357 0.85 -11.06 1.36
C SER A 357 -0.42 -11.89 1.16
N GLN A 358 -1.39 -11.34 0.43
CA GLN A 358 -2.64 -12.04 0.15
C GLN A 358 -2.43 -13.29 -0.73
N SER A 359 -1.47 -13.28 -1.65
CA SER A 359 -1.12 -14.46 -2.45
C SER A 359 -0.55 -15.61 -1.60
N ILE A 360 0.15 -15.31 -0.50
CA ILE A 360 0.63 -16.33 0.45
C ILE A 360 -0.58 -16.97 1.15
N MET A 361 -1.49 -16.14 1.66
CA MET A 361 -2.71 -16.60 2.35
C MET A 361 -3.61 -17.42 1.41
N TRP A 362 -3.74 -17.01 0.16
CA TRP A 362 -4.47 -17.75 -0.86
C TRP A 362 -3.87 -19.14 -1.14
N ASN A 363 -2.54 -19.25 -1.21
CA ASN A 363 -1.89 -20.55 -1.40
C ASN A 363 -2.11 -21.47 -0.19
N ALA A 364 -2.05 -20.93 1.03
CA ALA A 364 -2.38 -21.69 2.25
C ALA A 364 -3.82 -22.20 2.23
N ALA A 365 -4.79 -21.34 1.90
CA ALA A 365 -6.19 -21.72 1.72
C ALA A 365 -6.38 -22.77 0.63
N SER A 366 -5.71 -22.61 -0.51
CA SER A 366 -5.78 -23.55 -1.64
C SER A 366 -5.26 -24.94 -1.28
N VAL A 367 -4.20 -25.04 -0.46
CA VAL A 367 -3.70 -26.32 0.05
C VAL A 367 -4.72 -26.99 0.98
N ARG A 368 -5.32 -26.23 1.91
CA ARG A 368 -6.34 -26.75 2.83
C ARG A 368 -7.61 -27.16 2.08
N SER A 369 -8.06 -26.34 1.13
CA SER A 369 -9.20 -26.59 0.25
C SER A 369 -9.01 -27.88 -0.56
N LYS A 370 -7.83 -28.12 -1.15
CA LYS A 370 -7.55 -29.39 -1.86
C LYS A 370 -7.62 -30.61 -0.96
N ARG A 371 -7.07 -30.54 0.25
CA ARG A 371 -7.17 -31.64 1.23
C ARG A 371 -8.63 -31.92 1.56
N PHE A 372 -9.38 -30.85 1.83
CA PHE A 372 -10.81 -30.95 2.08
C PHE A 372 -11.56 -31.58 0.89
N SER A 373 -11.26 -31.18 -0.35
CA SER A 373 -11.84 -31.80 -1.56
C SER A 373 -11.60 -33.30 -1.64
N PHE A 374 -10.42 -33.78 -1.22
CA PHE A 374 -10.16 -35.22 -1.17
C PHE A 374 -11.00 -35.93 -0.10
N ASP A 375 -11.18 -35.31 1.08
CA ASP A 375 -12.02 -35.87 2.14
C ASP A 375 -13.50 -35.92 1.71
N VAL A 376 -14.00 -34.84 1.11
CA VAL A 376 -15.37 -34.77 0.56
C VAL A 376 -15.58 -35.80 -0.53
N ALA A 377 -14.64 -35.93 -1.47
CA ALA A 377 -14.75 -36.89 -2.57
C ALA A 377 -14.88 -38.35 -2.10
N ARG A 378 -14.31 -38.69 -0.93
CA ARG A 378 -14.47 -40.02 -0.31
C ARG A 378 -15.87 -40.25 0.25
N LEU A 379 -16.56 -39.18 0.67
CA LEU A 379 -17.90 -39.24 1.25
C LEU A 379 -19.01 -39.20 0.19
N ILE A 380 -18.78 -38.62 -1.00
CA ILE A 380 -19.80 -38.53 -2.08
C ILE A 380 -20.49 -39.88 -2.40
N PRO A 381 -19.81 -41.03 -2.47
CA PRO A 381 -20.46 -42.32 -2.74
C PRO A 381 -21.49 -42.73 -1.66
N LEU A 382 -21.34 -42.27 -0.42
CA LEU A 382 -22.25 -42.54 0.69
C LEU A 382 -23.59 -41.79 0.51
N PHE A 383 -23.54 -40.58 -0.04
CA PHE A 383 -24.72 -39.71 -0.20
C PHE A 383 -25.34 -39.78 -1.61
N SER A 384 -24.72 -40.48 -2.55
CA SER A 384 -25.21 -40.61 -3.93
C SER A 384 -26.03 -41.87 -4.19
N ASN A 385 -25.79 -42.96 -3.44
CA ASN A 385 -26.47 -44.24 -3.61
C ASN A 385 -27.01 -44.72 -2.25
N SER A 386 -28.27 -45.17 -2.20
CA SER A 386 -28.88 -45.67 -0.95
C SER A 386 -28.35 -47.03 -0.50
N SER A 387 -27.66 -47.76 -1.38
CA SER A 387 -27.19 -49.13 -1.14
C SER A 387 -25.75 -49.22 -0.63
N THR A 388 -25.04 -48.09 -0.48
CA THR A 388 -23.60 -48.05 -0.19
C THR A 388 -23.25 -47.80 1.28
N GLY A 389 -24.20 -47.38 2.13
CA GLY A 389 -23.93 -46.97 3.51
C GLY A 389 -24.68 -47.76 4.57
N THR A 390 -23.98 -48.18 5.61
CA THR A 390 -24.58 -48.63 6.87
C THR A 390 -24.89 -47.44 7.78
N ALA A 391 -25.73 -47.64 8.81
CA ALA A 391 -25.98 -46.60 9.82
C ALA A 391 -24.69 -46.13 10.52
N GLN A 392 -23.71 -47.03 10.67
CA GLN A 392 -22.40 -46.67 11.22
C GLN A 392 -21.61 -45.76 10.28
N ASP A 393 -21.63 -46.02 8.96
CA ASP A 393 -20.92 -45.17 7.99
C ASP A 393 -21.48 -43.74 7.97
N PHE A 394 -22.79 -43.57 8.09
CA PHE A 394 -23.43 -42.26 8.22
C PHE A 394 -23.12 -41.57 9.55
N ALA A 395 -23.09 -42.32 10.66
CA ALA A 395 -22.70 -41.79 11.97
C ALA A 395 -21.23 -41.35 12.01
N ASP A 396 -20.33 -42.11 11.39
CA ASP A 396 -18.91 -41.80 11.28
C ASP A 396 -18.69 -40.56 10.39
N ALA A 397 -19.41 -40.48 9.26
CA ALA A 397 -19.39 -39.30 8.39
C ALA A 397 -19.90 -38.03 9.10
N ALA A 398 -21.01 -38.13 9.84
CA ALA A 398 -21.56 -37.04 10.64
C ALA A 398 -20.55 -36.57 11.69
N THR A 399 -19.90 -37.51 12.39
CA THR A 399 -18.89 -37.20 13.40
C THR A 399 -17.67 -36.52 12.79
N GLN A 400 -17.13 -37.06 11.69
CA GLN A 400 -15.97 -36.48 11.00
C GLN A 400 -16.24 -35.05 10.50
N LEU A 401 -17.40 -34.83 9.87
CA LEU A 401 -17.78 -33.51 9.36
C LEU A 401 -18.04 -32.52 10.49
N ASN A 402 -18.69 -32.97 11.57
CA ASN A 402 -18.90 -32.13 12.75
C ASN A 402 -17.56 -31.75 13.41
N THR A 403 -16.61 -32.69 13.57
CA THR A 403 -15.26 -32.36 14.08
C THR A 403 -14.55 -31.35 13.19
N THR A 404 -14.61 -31.53 11.87
CA THR A 404 -14.00 -30.61 10.89
C THR A 404 -14.64 -29.22 10.97
N ALA A 405 -15.96 -29.16 11.12
CA ALA A 405 -16.70 -27.91 11.26
C ALA A 405 -16.36 -27.17 12.55
N ASN A 406 -16.31 -27.87 13.68
CA ASN A 406 -15.88 -27.27 14.94
C ASN A 406 -14.48 -26.67 14.83
N ALA A 407 -13.53 -27.36 14.19
CA ALA A 407 -12.17 -26.85 14.05
C ALA A 407 -12.09 -25.61 13.13
N LEU A 408 -12.65 -25.69 11.91
CA LEU A 408 -12.62 -24.58 10.95
C LEU A 408 -13.39 -23.34 11.43
N ILE A 409 -14.62 -23.53 11.91
CA ILE A 409 -15.48 -22.41 12.30
C ILE A 409 -14.96 -21.74 13.56
N THR A 410 -14.38 -22.49 14.51
CA THR A 410 -13.75 -21.88 15.70
C THR A 410 -12.58 -20.99 15.31
N VAL A 411 -11.67 -21.46 14.44
CA VAL A 411 -10.55 -20.64 13.94
C VAL A 411 -11.05 -19.41 13.19
N GLN A 412 -12.14 -19.53 12.41
CA GLN A 412 -12.75 -18.38 11.74
C GLN A 412 -13.32 -17.37 12.73
N ILE A 413 -14.00 -17.81 13.79
CA ILE A 413 -14.53 -16.94 14.84
C ILE A 413 -13.40 -16.23 15.58
N GLU A 414 -12.33 -16.94 15.95
CA GLU A 414 -11.17 -16.36 16.65
C GLU A 414 -10.46 -15.28 15.82
N ARG A 415 -10.50 -15.40 14.49
CA ARG A 415 -9.90 -14.41 13.56
C ARG A 415 -10.85 -13.29 13.14
N SER A 416 -12.14 -13.45 13.35
CA SER A 416 -13.16 -12.51 12.88
C SER A 416 -13.04 -11.16 13.61
N THR A 417 -12.86 -10.09 12.86
CA THR A 417 -12.84 -8.71 13.38
C THR A 417 -14.21 -8.02 13.31
N GLY A 418 -15.13 -8.57 12.51
CA GLY A 418 -16.47 -8.02 12.29
C GLY A 418 -17.56 -8.76 13.07
N ILE A 419 -18.58 -8.03 13.53
CA ILE A 419 -19.71 -8.64 14.25
C ILE A 419 -20.51 -9.60 13.37
N LEU A 420 -20.68 -9.25 12.08
CA LEU A 420 -21.43 -10.05 11.12
C LEU A 420 -20.75 -11.41 10.86
N SER A 421 -19.44 -11.41 10.59
CA SER A 421 -18.67 -12.63 10.35
C SER A 421 -18.59 -13.51 11.59
N THR A 422 -18.56 -12.92 12.79
CA THR A 422 -18.63 -13.67 14.06
C THR A 422 -20.00 -14.28 14.27
N GLN A 423 -21.08 -13.53 14.04
CA GLN A 423 -22.45 -14.01 14.17
C GLN A 423 -22.74 -15.14 13.17
N GLN A 424 -22.29 -14.99 11.91
CA GLN A 424 -22.38 -16.05 10.91
C GLN A 424 -21.67 -17.33 11.36
N GLY A 425 -20.43 -17.21 11.86
CA GLY A 425 -19.68 -18.36 12.36
C GLY A 425 -20.44 -19.09 13.48
N ILE A 426 -20.96 -18.34 14.47
CA ILE A 426 -21.74 -18.93 15.57
C ILE A 426 -23.02 -19.60 15.05
N ALA A 427 -23.75 -18.96 14.14
CA ALA A 427 -24.97 -19.51 13.56
C ALA A 427 -24.69 -20.81 12.79
N TYR A 428 -23.65 -20.84 11.95
CA TYR A 428 -23.23 -22.02 11.21
C TYR A 428 -22.78 -23.17 12.13
N LEU A 429 -22.05 -22.84 13.19
CA LEU A 429 -21.66 -23.84 14.18
C LEU A 429 -22.88 -24.46 14.88
N GLY A 430 -23.83 -23.61 15.29
CA GLY A 430 -25.09 -24.05 15.90
C GLY A 430 -25.90 -24.96 14.97
N GLN A 431 -26.09 -24.55 13.71
CA GLN A 431 -26.83 -25.34 12.71
C GLN A 431 -26.13 -26.65 12.33
N THR A 432 -24.79 -26.68 12.37
CA THR A 432 -24.04 -27.92 12.17
C THR A 432 -24.39 -28.96 13.24
N ILE A 433 -24.52 -28.54 14.49
CA ILE A 433 -24.79 -29.43 15.63
C ILE A 433 -26.27 -29.79 15.72
N ILE A 434 -27.18 -28.82 15.52
CA ILE A 434 -28.62 -28.99 15.75
C ILE A 434 -29.31 -29.65 14.55
N SER A 435 -28.87 -29.33 13.33
CA SER A 435 -29.61 -29.69 12.11
C SER A 435 -28.78 -30.61 11.21
N ALA A 436 -27.58 -30.19 10.80
CA ALA A 436 -26.84 -30.90 9.75
C ALA A 436 -26.27 -32.25 10.20
N ALA A 437 -25.58 -32.32 11.34
CA ALA A 437 -24.98 -33.56 11.82
C ALA A 437 -26.03 -34.64 12.16
N PRO A 438 -27.16 -34.33 12.83
CA PRO A 438 -28.25 -35.30 13.03
C PRO A 438 -28.89 -35.76 11.72
N ALA A 439 -29.14 -34.84 10.77
CA ALA A 439 -29.69 -35.19 9.46
C ALA A 439 -28.76 -36.13 8.68
N ILE A 440 -27.45 -35.89 8.72
CA ILE A 440 -26.44 -36.76 8.09
C ILE A 440 -26.40 -38.13 8.75
N ALA A 441 -26.42 -38.18 10.08
CA ALA A 441 -26.40 -39.45 10.83
C ALA A 441 -27.65 -40.31 10.54
N ASN A 442 -28.80 -39.69 10.26
CA ASN A 442 -30.04 -40.40 9.92
C ASN A 442 -30.18 -40.77 8.42
N GLY A 443 -29.08 -40.75 7.65
CA GLY A 443 -29.11 -40.96 6.20
C GLY A 443 -29.57 -42.35 5.73
N THR A 444 -29.64 -43.35 6.62
CA THR A 444 -30.26 -44.64 6.30
C THR A 444 -31.78 -44.59 6.22
N GLU A 445 -32.42 -43.71 6.99
CA GLU A 445 -33.88 -43.53 6.98
C GLU A 445 -34.29 -42.52 5.90
N ASP A 446 -33.59 -41.40 5.81
CA ASP A 446 -33.83 -40.36 4.81
C ASP A 446 -32.53 -39.88 4.16
N LEU A 447 -32.16 -40.56 3.08
CA LEU A 447 -30.99 -40.22 2.28
C LEU A 447 -31.08 -38.83 1.66
N THR A 448 -32.29 -38.35 1.34
CA THR A 448 -32.46 -37.08 0.62
C THR A 448 -32.14 -35.90 1.52
N THR A 449 -32.66 -35.93 2.75
CA THR A 449 -32.35 -34.97 3.81
C THR A 449 -30.88 -35.02 4.21
N ALA A 450 -30.30 -36.22 4.36
CA ALA A 450 -28.88 -36.37 4.67
C ALA A 450 -27.96 -35.79 3.57
N ARG A 451 -28.31 -36.01 2.30
CA ARG A 451 -27.58 -35.45 1.15
C ARG A 451 -27.67 -33.92 1.10
N ASN A 452 -28.84 -33.35 1.39
CA ASN A 452 -29.03 -31.90 1.42
C ASN A 452 -28.21 -31.25 2.55
N ALA A 453 -28.27 -31.82 3.75
CA ALA A 453 -27.44 -31.40 4.89
C ALA A 453 -25.94 -31.52 4.61
N PHE A 454 -25.53 -32.59 3.93
CA PHE A 454 -24.15 -32.78 3.50
C PHE A 454 -23.69 -31.64 2.58
N TRP A 455 -24.43 -31.33 1.52
CA TRP A 455 -24.04 -30.27 0.57
C TRP A 455 -23.96 -28.89 1.22
N TRP A 456 -24.96 -28.54 2.04
CA TRP A 456 -24.94 -27.29 2.81
C TRP A 456 -23.66 -27.17 3.66
N LEU A 457 -23.35 -28.20 4.45
CA LEU A 457 -22.19 -28.18 5.33
C LEU A 457 -20.88 -28.07 4.52
N GLN A 458 -20.76 -28.75 3.38
CA GLN A 458 -19.58 -28.60 2.53
C GLN A 458 -19.40 -27.16 2.04
N GLY A 459 -20.47 -26.52 1.53
CA GLY A 459 -20.43 -25.14 1.07
C GLY A 459 -19.94 -24.18 2.16
N VAL A 460 -20.52 -24.30 3.36
CA VAL A 460 -20.13 -23.52 4.55
C VAL A 460 -18.66 -23.73 4.90
N LEU A 461 -18.17 -24.97 4.92
CA LEU A 461 -16.78 -25.26 5.28
C LEU A 461 -15.78 -24.77 4.23
N TYR A 462 -16.10 -24.88 2.93
CA TYR A 462 -15.28 -24.31 1.88
C TYR A 462 -15.17 -22.79 1.98
N ALA A 463 -16.31 -22.11 2.13
CA ALA A 463 -16.31 -20.66 2.34
C ALA A 463 -15.52 -20.28 3.60
N THR A 464 -15.65 -21.06 4.67
CA THR A 464 -14.92 -20.84 5.93
C THR A 464 -13.40 -20.91 5.74
N ILE A 465 -12.87 -21.86 4.95
CA ILE A 465 -11.43 -21.96 4.65
C ILE A 465 -10.90 -20.66 4.02
N PHE A 466 -11.63 -20.08 3.08
CA PHE A 466 -11.22 -18.83 2.43
C PHE A 466 -11.44 -17.60 3.32
N LYS A 467 -12.51 -17.57 4.13
CA LYS A 467 -12.73 -16.55 5.17
C LYS A 467 -11.59 -16.54 6.20
N ILE A 468 -11.13 -17.69 6.67
CA ILE A 468 -9.94 -17.78 7.54
C ILE A 468 -8.74 -17.11 6.86
N ALA A 469 -8.56 -17.28 5.55
CA ALA A 469 -7.45 -16.66 4.83
C ALA A 469 -7.59 -15.15 4.59
N GLY A 470 -8.72 -14.53 4.98
CA GLY A 470 -8.99 -13.10 4.80
C GLY A 470 -9.93 -12.79 3.63
N PHE A 471 -10.39 -13.78 2.87
CA PHE A 471 -11.23 -13.56 1.69
C PHE A 471 -12.71 -13.60 2.07
N TYR A 472 -13.20 -12.49 2.61
CA TYR A 472 -14.60 -12.33 3.00
C TYR A 472 -15.43 -11.78 1.84
N PRO A 473 -16.47 -12.50 1.38
CA PRO A 473 -17.46 -11.93 0.47
C PRO A 473 -18.17 -10.75 1.14
N GLU A 474 -18.64 -9.80 0.32
CA GLU A 474 -19.32 -8.60 0.80
C GLU A 474 -20.52 -8.97 1.70
N GLY A 475 -20.62 -8.27 2.84
CA GLY A 475 -21.68 -8.51 3.83
C GLY A 475 -23.00 -7.90 3.37
N THR A 476 -23.78 -8.63 2.58
CA THR A 476 -25.11 -8.19 2.16
C THR A 476 -26.11 -8.24 3.32
N ILE A 477 -27.18 -7.43 3.25
CA ILE A 477 -28.30 -7.51 4.21
C ILE A 477 -28.87 -8.92 4.26
N GLN A 478 -29.01 -9.57 3.11
CA GLN A 478 -29.45 -10.96 3.01
C GLN A 478 -28.56 -11.90 3.83
N ALA A 479 -27.24 -11.75 3.75
CA ALA A 479 -26.31 -12.57 4.53
C ALA A 479 -26.39 -12.29 6.05
N ARG A 480 -26.85 -11.09 6.45
CA ARG A 480 -27.13 -10.74 7.85
C ARG A 480 -28.46 -11.31 8.33
N GLU A 481 -29.52 -11.16 7.54
CA GLU A 481 -30.84 -11.72 7.84
C GLU A 481 -30.78 -13.24 7.94
N GLN A 482 -30.09 -13.89 6.99
CA GLN A 482 -29.84 -15.32 7.00
C GLN A 482 -29.07 -15.77 8.27
N ALA A 483 -28.06 -15.01 8.69
CA ALA A 483 -27.34 -15.32 9.93
C ALA A 483 -28.23 -15.20 11.18
N ILE A 484 -29.14 -14.22 11.21
CA ILE A 484 -30.13 -14.06 12.27
C ILE A 484 -31.14 -15.21 12.25
N GLU A 485 -31.63 -15.59 11.07
CA GLU A 485 -32.56 -16.70 10.90
C GLU A 485 -31.94 -18.02 11.37
N TYR A 486 -30.72 -18.33 10.92
CA TYR A 486 -29.97 -19.50 11.36
C TYR A 486 -29.61 -19.48 12.84
N SER A 487 -29.67 -18.33 13.51
CA SER A 487 -29.50 -18.28 14.97
C SER A 487 -30.79 -18.64 15.73
N ASN A 488 -31.96 -18.51 15.11
CA ASN A 488 -33.26 -18.63 15.76
C ASN A 488 -34.03 -19.90 15.38
N LEU A 489 -33.87 -20.40 14.15
CA LEU A 489 -34.64 -21.50 13.59
C LEU A 489 -33.70 -22.61 13.10
N ALA A 490 -34.04 -23.86 13.39
CA ALA A 490 -33.34 -25.03 12.85
C ALA A 490 -33.63 -25.15 11.34
N ILE A 491 -32.59 -25.40 10.55
CA ILE A 491 -32.73 -25.59 9.09
C ILE A 491 -33.47 -26.91 8.82
N ASP A 492 -34.60 -26.82 8.12
CA ASP A 492 -35.27 -27.99 7.56
C ASP A 492 -34.72 -28.30 6.16
N PHE A 493 -33.90 -29.34 6.05
CA PHE A 493 -33.31 -29.75 4.78
C PHE A 493 -34.29 -30.45 3.83
N SER A 494 -35.54 -30.71 4.24
CA SER A 494 -36.55 -31.40 3.44
C SER A 494 -37.48 -30.46 2.66
N GLU A 495 -37.56 -29.18 3.02
CA GLU A 495 -38.52 -28.21 2.47
C GLU A 495 -38.11 -27.62 1.11
N TYR A 496 -36.89 -27.89 0.65
CA TYR A 496 -36.29 -27.23 -0.52
C TYR A 496 -36.37 -28.04 -1.81
N PRO A 497 -36.40 -27.38 -2.99
CA PRO A 497 -36.36 -28.07 -4.28
C PRO A 497 -35.14 -28.99 -4.42
N PRO A 498 -35.23 -30.07 -5.22
CA PRO A 498 -34.08 -30.92 -5.50
C PRO A 498 -32.89 -30.10 -6.01
N LEU A 499 -31.68 -30.42 -5.52
CA LEU A 499 -30.40 -29.80 -5.88
C LEU A 499 -30.18 -28.36 -5.36
N TYR A 500 -31.15 -27.74 -4.68
CA TYR A 500 -31.01 -26.39 -4.12
C TYR A 500 -29.72 -26.22 -3.27
N TRP A 501 -29.53 -27.10 -2.28
CA TRP A 501 -28.36 -27.07 -1.41
C TRP A 501 -27.05 -27.37 -2.13
N GLN A 502 -27.10 -28.12 -3.23
CA GLN A 502 -25.93 -28.36 -4.06
C GLN A 502 -25.54 -27.10 -4.83
N SER A 503 -26.51 -26.36 -5.40
CA SER A 503 -26.24 -25.07 -6.04
C SER A 503 -25.72 -24.03 -5.04
N GLU A 504 -26.32 -23.95 -3.85
CA GLU A 504 -25.86 -23.03 -2.79
C GLU A 504 -24.44 -23.38 -2.32
N ALA A 505 -24.10 -24.67 -2.25
CA ALA A 505 -22.74 -25.09 -1.92
C ALA A 505 -21.72 -24.64 -2.98
N VAL A 506 -22.07 -24.73 -4.27
CA VAL A 506 -21.22 -24.27 -5.38
C VAL A 506 -21.02 -22.75 -5.31
N GLU A 507 -22.09 -21.99 -5.08
CA GLU A 507 -22.02 -20.54 -4.94
C GLU A 507 -21.11 -20.12 -3.76
N ASN A 508 -21.25 -20.78 -2.61
CA ASN A 508 -20.39 -20.54 -1.45
C ASN A 508 -18.91 -20.89 -1.72
N ILE A 509 -18.64 -21.92 -2.54
CA ILE A 509 -17.28 -22.27 -2.97
C ILE A 509 -16.70 -21.19 -3.89
N GLU A 510 -17.51 -20.63 -4.79
CA GLU A 510 -17.12 -19.60 -5.76
C GLU A 510 -16.97 -18.20 -5.13
N ALA A 511 -17.64 -17.95 -4.00
CA ALA A 511 -17.59 -16.66 -3.30
C ALA A 511 -16.15 -16.25 -2.93
N GLY A 512 -15.33 -17.19 -2.45
CA GLY A 512 -13.92 -16.93 -2.12
C GLY A 512 -13.08 -16.56 -3.35
N TRP A 513 -13.37 -17.17 -4.51
CA TRP A 513 -12.72 -16.83 -5.77
C TRP A 513 -13.09 -15.43 -6.26
N THR A 514 -14.36 -15.03 -6.11
CA THR A 514 -14.83 -13.69 -6.50
C THR A 514 -13.99 -12.59 -5.84
N VAL A 515 -13.75 -12.71 -4.53
CA VAL A 515 -12.89 -11.80 -3.76
C VAL A 515 -11.45 -11.85 -4.26
N PHE A 516 -10.86 -13.04 -4.37
CA PHE A 516 -9.47 -13.18 -4.79
C PHE A 516 -9.23 -12.78 -6.25
N SER A 517 -10.26 -12.79 -7.10
CA SER A 517 -10.16 -12.38 -8.49
C SER A 517 -9.76 -10.90 -8.62
N LEU A 518 -10.22 -10.06 -7.69
CA LEU A 518 -9.80 -8.68 -7.55
C LEU A 518 -8.32 -8.61 -7.13
N THR A 519 -7.94 -9.35 -6.08
CA THR A 519 -6.55 -9.50 -5.63
C THR A 519 -5.61 -9.88 -6.75
N TYR A 520 -5.96 -10.92 -7.49
CA TYR A 520 -5.22 -11.41 -8.63
C TYR A 520 -5.01 -10.29 -9.68
N THR A 521 -6.09 -9.59 -10.02
CA THR A 521 -6.07 -8.55 -11.04
C THR A 521 -5.19 -7.37 -10.63
N TYR A 522 -5.43 -6.78 -9.46
CA TYR A 522 -4.64 -5.63 -9.03
C TYR A 522 -3.19 -6.01 -8.72
N PHE A 523 -2.91 -7.22 -8.22
CA PHE A 523 -1.55 -7.65 -7.91
C PHE A 523 -0.68 -7.70 -9.18
N PHE A 524 -1.14 -8.36 -10.24
CA PHE A 524 -0.39 -8.45 -11.49
C PHE A 524 -0.25 -7.09 -12.21
N VAL A 525 -1.32 -6.29 -12.21
CA VAL A 525 -1.30 -4.93 -12.78
C VAL A 525 -0.34 -4.02 -12.02
N SER A 526 -0.45 -3.97 -10.69
CA SER A 526 0.40 -3.10 -9.86
C SER A 526 1.87 -3.52 -9.89
N MET A 527 2.18 -4.82 -9.86
CA MET A 527 3.55 -5.33 -10.02
C MET A 527 4.13 -4.96 -11.39
N GLY A 528 3.34 -5.12 -12.46
CA GLY A 528 3.75 -4.74 -13.81
C GLY A 528 4.00 -3.23 -13.95
N LEU A 529 3.09 -2.41 -13.40
CA LEU A 529 3.23 -0.95 -13.37
C LEU A 529 4.44 -0.50 -12.55
N ALA A 530 4.68 -1.11 -11.39
CA ALA A 530 5.86 -0.83 -10.57
C ALA A 530 7.13 -1.04 -11.39
N VAL A 531 7.28 -2.20 -12.05
CA VAL A 531 8.44 -2.48 -12.93
C VAL A 531 8.56 -1.49 -14.08
N ILE A 532 7.45 -1.08 -14.71
CA ILE A 532 7.46 -0.07 -15.78
C ILE A 532 7.92 1.28 -15.26
N PHE A 533 7.40 1.74 -14.10
CA PHE A 533 7.81 3.00 -13.50
C PHE A 533 9.27 2.98 -13.04
N LEU A 534 9.76 1.85 -12.51
CA LEU A 534 11.18 1.66 -12.21
C LEU A 534 12.06 1.86 -13.45
N ALA A 535 11.65 1.30 -14.60
CA ALA A 535 12.36 1.51 -15.87
C ALA A 535 12.30 2.98 -16.34
N ILE A 536 11.14 3.65 -16.21
CA ILE A 536 11.00 5.07 -16.58
C ILE A 536 11.88 5.95 -15.69
N LEU A 537 11.92 5.69 -14.38
CA LEU A 537 12.77 6.43 -13.44
C LEU A 537 14.27 6.19 -13.70
N ALA A 538 14.66 4.95 -14.01
CA ALA A 538 16.02 4.62 -14.42
C ALA A 538 16.44 5.35 -15.70
N TRP A 539 15.53 5.44 -16.67
CA TRP A 539 15.71 6.24 -17.89
C TRP A 539 15.85 7.74 -17.58
N LEU A 540 15.05 8.26 -16.65
CA LEU A 540 15.13 9.63 -16.14
C LEU A 540 16.32 9.88 -15.22
N ASN A 541 17.11 8.88 -14.84
CA ASN A 541 18.32 9.11 -14.05
C ASN A 541 19.55 9.38 -14.93
N ARG A 542 19.80 8.59 -15.98
CA ARG A 542 21.07 8.66 -16.75
C ARG A 542 21.05 9.62 -17.93
N GLY A 543 22.02 10.53 -18.02
CA GLY A 543 22.08 11.58 -19.04
C GLY A 543 22.53 11.11 -20.44
N ARG A 544 23.70 10.49 -20.55
CA ARG A 544 24.23 9.95 -21.82
C ARG A 544 24.00 8.45 -21.92
N GLN A 545 23.11 8.03 -22.80
CA GLN A 545 22.63 6.65 -22.83
C GLN A 545 23.46 5.79 -23.80
N ALA A 546 24.30 4.91 -23.25
CA ALA A 546 24.89 3.83 -24.04
C ALA A 546 23.79 2.93 -24.61
N LYS A 547 23.98 2.39 -25.83
CA LYS A 547 23.00 1.50 -26.49
C LYS A 547 22.62 0.29 -25.62
N SER A 548 23.52 -0.17 -24.76
CA SER A 548 23.29 -1.23 -23.78
C SER A 548 22.22 -0.90 -22.74
N LEU A 549 22.11 0.36 -22.33
CA LEU A 549 21.13 0.81 -21.34
C LEU A 549 19.71 0.77 -21.93
N TRP A 550 19.54 1.23 -23.17
CA TRP A 550 18.25 1.17 -23.87
C TRP A 550 17.72 -0.26 -24.00
N VAL A 551 18.59 -1.22 -24.32
CA VAL A 551 18.19 -2.64 -24.38
C VAL A 551 17.70 -3.13 -23.02
N ARG A 552 18.41 -2.82 -21.93
CA ARG A 552 18.01 -3.22 -20.57
C ARG A 552 16.67 -2.61 -20.14
N LEU A 553 16.48 -1.32 -20.41
CA LEU A 553 15.23 -0.62 -20.10
C LEU A 553 14.07 -1.21 -20.88
N THR A 554 14.23 -1.47 -22.19
CA THR A 554 13.19 -2.10 -23.00
C THR A 554 12.84 -3.50 -22.50
N VAL A 555 13.83 -4.32 -22.15
CA VAL A 555 13.58 -5.67 -21.58
C VAL A 555 12.83 -5.56 -20.25
N THR A 556 13.20 -4.61 -19.39
CA THR A 556 12.54 -4.37 -18.10
C THR A 556 11.09 -3.94 -18.30
N SER A 557 10.83 -2.94 -19.16
CA SER A 557 9.48 -2.47 -19.47
C SER A 557 8.62 -3.55 -20.14
N LEU A 558 9.18 -4.34 -21.05
CA LEU A 558 8.48 -5.46 -21.67
C LEU A 558 8.12 -6.53 -20.63
N THR A 559 9.03 -6.82 -19.69
CA THR A 559 8.76 -7.77 -18.61
C THR A 559 7.65 -7.24 -17.70
N GLY A 560 7.67 -5.96 -17.34
CA GLY A 560 6.58 -5.30 -16.60
C GLY A 560 5.24 -5.36 -17.33
N LEU A 561 5.23 -5.12 -18.64
CA LEU A 561 4.03 -5.27 -19.47
C LEU A 561 3.53 -6.72 -19.47
N THR A 562 4.42 -7.71 -19.58
CA THR A 562 3.99 -9.13 -19.51
C THR A 562 3.40 -9.49 -18.15
N LEU A 563 3.93 -8.93 -17.06
CA LEU A 563 3.37 -9.12 -15.72
C LEU A 563 1.96 -8.51 -15.62
N ALA A 564 1.77 -7.29 -16.11
CA ALA A 564 0.46 -6.65 -16.12
C ALA A 564 -0.55 -7.46 -16.97
N LEU A 565 -0.14 -7.96 -18.13
CA LEU A 565 -1.00 -8.75 -19.02
C LEU A 565 -1.38 -10.12 -18.44
N LEU A 566 -0.64 -10.66 -17.46
CA LEU A 566 -1.06 -11.90 -16.78
C LEU A 566 -2.41 -11.74 -16.07
N SER A 567 -2.79 -10.52 -15.66
CA SER A 567 -4.12 -10.25 -15.10
C SER A 567 -5.25 -10.68 -16.05
N THR A 568 -5.05 -10.59 -17.36
CA THR A 568 -6.07 -10.97 -18.37
C THR A 568 -6.38 -12.46 -18.41
N MET A 569 -5.55 -13.30 -17.77
CA MET A 569 -5.81 -14.73 -17.67
C MET A 569 -7.11 -15.04 -16.92
N ILE A 570 -7.61 -14.12 -16.10
CA ILE A 570 -8.93 -14.20 -15.45
C ILE A 570 -10.08 -14.46 -16.44
N LEU A 571 -9.93 -14.05 -17.70
CA LEU A 571 -10.91 -14.27 -18.77
C LEU A 571 -10.88 -15.69 -19.34
N THR A 572 -10.07 -16.60 -18.78
CA THR A 572 -9.85 -17.96 -19.28
C THR A 572 -10.12 -19.00 -18.20
N ASP A 573 -10.64 -20.17 -18.60
CA ASP A 573 -10.91 -21.29 -17.67
C ASP A 573 -9.62 -21.85 -17.02
N ARG A 574 -8.44 -21.53 -17.58
CA ARG A 574 -7.14 -21.96 -17.07
C ARG A 574 -6.73 -21.22 -15.80
N VAL A 575 -7.37 -20.09 -15.48
CA VAL A 575 -7.02 -19.29 -14.31
C VAL A 575 -7.16 -20.06 -13.00
N ILE A 576 -8.23 -20.87 -12.89
CA ILE A 576 -8.50 -21.66 -11.69
C ILE A 576 -7.36 -22.65 -11.42
N GLN A 577 -6.83 -23.31 -12.45
CA GLN A 577 -5.70 -24.24 -12.30
C GLN A 577 -4.42 -23.53 -11.85
N PHE A 578 -4.17 -22.34 -12.38
CA PHE A 578 -3.00 -21.53 -12.01
C PHE A 578 -3.09 -21.02 -10.58
N VAL A 579 -4.26 -20.48 -10.22
CA VAL A 579 -4.52 -19.83 -8.94
C VAL A 579 -4.60 -20.82 -7.79
N LEU A 580 -5.21 -21.99 -8.00
CA LEU A 580 -5.15 -23.08 -7.03
C LEU A 580 -3.74 -23.70 -6.97
N GLY A 581 -2.88 -23.42 -7.95
CA GLY A 581 -1.49 -23.84 -7.98
C GLY A 581 -0.57 -22.90 -7.17
N PRO A 582 0.66 -23.36 -6.87
CA PRO A 582 1.63 -22.54 -6.14
C PRO A 582 2.32 -21.47 -7.01
N TRP A 583 1.87 -21.26 -8.25
CA TRP A 583 2.65 -20.60 -9.30
C TRP A 583 2.55 -19.07 -9.33
N ILE A 584 1.65 -18.46 -8.56
CA ILE A 584 1.43 -17.00 -8.55
C ILE A 584 2.74 -16.26 -8.23
N LEU A 585 3.31 -16.46 -7.04
CA LEU A 585 4.54 -15.79 -6.62
C LEU A 585 5.79 -16.28 -7.38
N PRO A 586 6.03 -17.59 -7.58
CA PRO A 586 7.16 -18.06 -8.39
C PRO A 586 7.23 -17.46 -9.79
N THR A 587 6.08 -17.25 -10.45
CA THR A 587 6.05 -16.63 -11.78
C THR A 587 6.61 -15.20 -11.72
N VAL A 588 6.18 -14.40 -10.74
CA VAL A 588 6.69 -13.04 -10.54
C VAL A 588 8.17 -13.06 -10.18
N THR A 589 8.58 -13.93 -9.25
CA THR A 589 9.98 -14.09 -8.85
C THR A 589 10.88 -14.41 -10.04
N LEU A 590 10.49 -15.35 -10.91
CA LEU A 590 11.26 -15.72 -12.10
C LEU A 590 11.39 -14.55 -13.10
N LYS A 591 10.31 -13.78 -13.29
CA LYS A 591 10.33 -12.59 -14.16
C LYS A 591 11.24 -11.50 -13.61
N LEU A 592 11.16 -11.19 -12.32
CA LEU A 592 12.03 -10.22 -11.67
C LEU A 592 13.49 -10.68 -11.63
N PHE A 593 13.74 -11.96 -11.37
CA PHE A 593 15.07 -12.55 -11.45
C PHE A 593 15.66 -12.39 -12.85
N GLY A 594 14.86 -12.62 -13.90
CA GLY A 594 15.26 -12.38 -15.29
C GLY A 594 15.70 -10.92 -15.53
N ILE A 595 15.01 -9.94 -14.95
CA ILE A 595 15.39 -8.53 -15.01
C ILE A 595 16.73 -8.29 -14.32
N VAL A 596 16.90 -8.79 -13.10
CA VAL A 596 18.15 -8.63 -12.32
C VAL A 596 19.34 -9.23 -13.05
N VAL A 597 19.19 -10.45 -13.61
CA VAL A 597 20.23 -11.11 -14.40
C VAL A 597 20.54 -10.31 -15.68
N ALA A 598 19.53 -9.85 -16.41
CA ALA A 598 19.71 -9.03 -17.61
C ALA A 598 20.45 -7.72 -17.30
N ASN A 599 20.22 -7.12 -16.13
CA ASN A 599 20.92 -5.93 -15.67
C ASN A 599 22.37 -6.21 -15.23
N GLY A 600 22.66 -7.40 -14.71
CA GLY A 600 24.00 -7.83 -14.30
C GLY A 600 24.95 -8.13 -15.47
N ILE A 601 24.45 -8.55 -16.64
CA ILE A 601 25.28 -8.91 -17.80
C ILE A 601 25.94 -7.66 -18.41
N LYS A 602 27.26 -7.51 -18.24
CA LYS A 602 28.05 -6.47 -18.94
C LYS A 602 28.08 -6.80 -20.44
N LEU A 603 27.37 -6.02 -21.25
CA LEU A 603 27.49 -6.10 -22.70
C LEU A 603 28.92 -5.67 -23.09
N PRO A 604 29.64 -6.43 -23.95
CA PRO A 604 31.00 -6.09 -24.35
C PRO A 604 31.01 -4.70 -24.99
N GLY A 605 31.62 -3.74 -24.29
CA GLY A 605 31.82 -2.39 -24.78
C GLY A 605 32.73 -2.44 -26.00
N ARG A 606 32.25 -1.89 -27.12
CA ARG A 606 33.07 -1.60 -28.30
C ARG A 606 34.28 -0.78 -27.84
N ASN A 607 35.47 -1.37 -27.96
CA ASN A 607 36.78 -0.79 -27.71
C ASN A 607 36.76 0.74 -27.85
N GLU A 608 36.86 1.44 -26.73
CA GLU A 608 37.33 2.81 -26.70
C GLU A 608 38.77 2.74 -27.24
N ARG A 609 38.93 3.12 -28.52
CA ARG A 609 40.25 3.28 -29.12
C ARG A 609 40.92 4.43 -28.36
N LYS A 610 42.09 4.09 -27.82
CA LYS A 610 43.08 5.00 -27.21
C LYS A 610 43.28 6.28 -28.00
#